data_AF-A0A5C9CG56-F1
#
_entry.id   AF-A0A5C9CG56-F1
#
_cell.length_a   1.000
_cell.length_b   1.000
_cell.length_c   1.000
_cell.angle_alpha   90.00
_cell.angle_beta   90.00
_cell.angle_gamma   90.00
#
_symmetry.space_group_name_H-M   'P 1'
#
loop_
_entity.id
_entity.type
_entity.pdbx_description
1 polymer ?
#
loop_
_entity_poly.entity_id
_entity_poly.type
_entity_poly.pdbx_seq_one_letter_code
_entity_poly.pdbx_strand_id
1 'polypeptide(L)'
;MAHLYSISDLAKEFDLTTRAIRFYEDMGLLRPERTGPGGRSRVYSSRDRARLKLTLRAKRLGFSLVEAKDIIDMYDSPRDTTAQLEKFLQVLDLHQKQLVAQMQDLQANLDEIKVHQRETKALLTKSLVKGGDEKVKASKTSAANVSSIPPADPT
;
A
#
# COMPACT_ATOMS: atom_id res chain seq x y z
N MET A 1 -26.87 -11.94 29.08
CA MET A 1 -26.15 -10.85 29.77
C MET A 1 -25.42 -10.02 28.72
N ALA A 2 -25.58 -8.69 28.72
CA ALA A 2 -24.85 -7.83 27.78
C ALA A 2 -23.40 -7.73 28.25
N HIS A 3 -22.44 -8.23 27.46
CA HIS A 3 -21.03 -8.09 27.76
C HIS A 3 -20.60 -6.66 27.41
N LEU A 4 -20.06 -5.96 28.41
CA LEU A 4 -19.45 -4.65 28.25
C LEU A 4 -17.94 -4.81 28.14
N TYR A 5 -17.32 -3.98 27.31
CA TYR A 5 -15.88 -3.97 27.07
C TYR A 5 -15.34 -2.60 27.44
N SER A 6 -14.12 -2.53 27.96
CA SER A 6 -13.37 -1.29 28.06
C SER A 6 -12.61 -1.01 26.75
N ILE A 7 -12.10 0.22 26.60
CA ILE A 7 -11.26 0.57 25.46
C ILE A 7 -9.99 -0.29 25.39
N SER A 8 -9.45 -0.67 26.55
CA SER A 8 -8.27 -1.51 26.67
C SER A 8 -8.56 -2.95 26.25
N ASP A 9 -9.77 -3.46 26.52
CA ASP A 9 -10.16 -4.80 26.11
C ASP A 9 -10.25 -4.90 24.59
N LEU A 10 -10.94 -3.94 23.96
CA LEU A 10 -11.04 -3.88 22.49
C LEU A 10 -9.67 -3.62 21.84
N ALA A 11 -8.83 -2.78 22.46
CA ALA A 11 -7.47 -2.52 21.97
C ALA A 11 -6.64 -3.80 21.90
N LYS A 12 -6.66 -4.58 22.99
CA LYS A 12 -5.94 -5.86 23.05
C LYS A 12 -6.53 -6.90 22.10
N GLU A 13 -7.86 -6.99 22.04
CA GLU A 13 -8.53 -8.01 21.23
C GLU A 13 -8.28 -7.82 19.73
N PHE A 14 -8.30 -6.58 19.25
CA PHE A 14 -8.17 -6.27 17.83
C PHE A 14 -6.75 -5.85 17.43
N ASP A 15 -5.78 -5.97 18.32
CA ASP A 15 -4.40 -5.50 18.14
C ASP A 15 -4.34 -4.04 17.65
N LEU A 16 -5.09 -3.18 18.35
CA LEU A 16 -5.19 -1.75 18.07
C LEU A 16 -4.65 -0.94 19.24
N THR A 17 -4.18 0.27 18.92
CA THR A 17 -3.95 1.27 19.97
C THR A 17 -5.29 1.83 20.46
N THR A 18 -5.35 2.23 21.72
CA THR A 18 -6.51 2.97 22.26
C THR A 18 -6.76 4.27 21.48
N ARG A 19 -5.72 4.87 20.91
CA ARG A 19 -5.82 6.02 19.99
C ARG A 19 -6.60 5.66 18.72
N ALA A 20 -6.35 4.51 18.12
CA ALA A 20 -7.08 4.06 16.93
C ALA A 20 -8.57 3.83 17.23
N ILE A 21 -8.90 3.27 18.40
CA ILE A 21 -10.30 3.09 18.81
C ILE A 21 -11.02 4.43 18.97
N ARG A 22 -10.38 5.40 19.64
CA ARG A 22 -10.94 6.77 19.76
C ARG A 22 -11.15 7.42 18.40
N PHE A 23 -10.20 7.23 17.48
CA PHE A 23 -10.37 7.72 16.12
C PHE A 23 -11.61 7.11 15.43
N TYR A 24 -11.89 5.82 15.63
CA TYR A 24 -13.13 5.22 15.13
C TYR A 24 -14.38 5.73 15.84
N GLU A 25 -14.31 6.10 17.12
CA GLU A 25 -15.40 6.82 17.81
C GLU A 25 -15.64 8.20 17.19
N ASP A 26 -14.58 8.97 16.94
CA ASP A 26 -14.66 10.32 16.37
C ASP A 26 -15.27 10.28 14.95
N MET A 27 -15.03 9.19 14.21
CA MET A 27 -15.66 8.93 12.91
C MET A 27 -17.10 8.40 13.01
N GLY A 28 -17.65 8.23 14.22
CA GLY A 28 -19.00 7.77 14.47
C GLY A 28 -19.24 6.27 14.21
N LEU A 29 -18.18 5.48 14.07
CA LEU A 29 -18.26 4.03 13.83
C LEU A 29 -18.61 3.26 15.10
N LEU A 30 -18.23 3.80 16.26
CA LEU A 30 -18.51 3.24 17.59
C LEU A 30 -19.28 4.27 18.41
N ARG A 31 -20.19 3.81 19.26
CA ARG A 31 -21.01 4.68 20.12
C ARG A 31 -20.94 4.17 21.56
N PRO A 32 -19.79 4.35 22.25
CA PRO A 32 -19.65 3.89 23.62
C PRO A 32 -20.61 4.63 24.55
N GLU A 33 -21.11 3.91 25.54
CA GLU A 33 -21.81 4.52 26.67
C GLU A 33 -20.78 5.07 27.66
N ARG A 34 -21.16 6.15 28.35
CA ARG A 34 -20.33 6.75 29.40
C ARG A 34 -20.89 6.35 30.76
N THR A 35 -20.06 5.74 31.59
CA THR A 35 -20.43 5.26 32.94
C THR A 35 -19.51 5.83 34.02
N GLY A 36 -20.02 5.84 35.25
CA GLY A 36 -19.29 6.31 36.45
C GLY A 36 -19.43 7.81 36.72
N PRO A 37 -18.86 8.31 37.84
CA PRO A 37 -18.98 9.71 38.24
C PRO A 37 -18.43 10.65 37.17
N GLY A 38 -19.26 11.58 36.70
CA GLY A 38 -18.89 12.53 35.65
C GLY A 38 -18.69 11.93 34.24
N GLY A 39 -19.15 10.70 33.98
CA GLY A 39 -19.07 10.09 32.64
C GLY A 39 -17.63 9.81 32.18
N ARG A 40 -16.72 9.60 33.14
CA ARG A 40 -15.27 9.50 32.88
C ARG A 40 -14.86 8.18 32.25
N SER A 41 -15.65 7.11 32.40
CA SER A 41 -15.35 5.79 31.81
C SER A 41 -16.18 5.56 30.56
N ARG A 42 -15.53 5.07 29.49
CA ARG A 42 -16.20 4.61 28.26
C ARG A 42 -16.38 3.10 28.35
N VAL A 43 -17.58 2.63 28.12
CA VAL A 43 -17.90 1.20 27.99
C VAL A 43 -18.51 0.95 26.62
N TYR A 44 -18.06 -0.12 25.98
CA TYR A 44 -18.50 -0.53 24.66
C TYR A 44 -19.39 -1.74 24.81
N SER A 45 -20.51 -1.73 24.11
CA SER A 45 -21.43 -2.85 24.07
C SER A 45 -20.89 -3.98 23.20
N SER A 46 -21.53 -5.14 23.27
CA SER A 46 -21.28 -6.23 22.31
C SER A 46 -21.60 -5.81 20.87
N ARG A 47 -22.52 -4.84 20.67
CA ARG A 47 -22.82 -4.25 19.36
C ARG A 47 -21.65 -3.42 18.85
N ASP A 48 -21.05 -2.57 19.69
CA ASP A 48 -19.87 -1.78 19.33
C ASP A 48 -18.70 -2.69 18.95
N ARG A 49 -18.49 -3.78 19.69
CA ARG A 49 -17.48 -4.80 19.35
C ARG A 49 -17.74 -5.41 17.97
N ALA A 50 -18.98 -5.78 17.67
CA ALA A 50 -19.34 -6.31 16.36
C ALA A 50 -19.14 -5.27 15.24
N ARG A 51 -19.52 -4.01 15.47
CA ARG A 51 -19.29 -2.88 14.56
C ARG A 51 -17.79 -2.69 14.31
N LEU A 52 -16.96 -2.67 15.35
CA LEU A 52 -15.50 -2.55 15.21
C LEU A 52 -14.92 -3.68 14.34
N LYS A 53 -15.34 -4.92 14.58
CA LYS A 53 -14.91 -6.08 13.78
C LYS A 53 -15.28 -5.93 12.29
N LEU A 54 -16.48 -5.43 11.99
CA LEU A 54 -16.93 -5.19 10.62
C LEU A 54 -16.13 -4.06 9.97
N THR A 55 -15.89 -2.95 10.68
CA THR A 55 -15.06 -1.83 10.20
C THR A 55 -13.67 -2.30 9.80
N LEU A 56 -13.02 -3.11 10.64
CA LEU A 56 -11.69 -3.63 10.35
C LEU A 56 -11.68 -4.57 9.15
N ARG A 57 -12.73 -5.38 8.98
CA ARG A 57 -12.88 -6.23 7.80
C ARG A 57 -13.07 -5.39 6.53
N ALA A 58 -13.89 -4.34 6.57
CA ALA A 58 -14.10 -3.44 5.45
C ALA A 58 -12.79 -2.72 5.07
N LYS A 59 -12.05 -2.19 6.05
CA LYS A 59 -10.73 -1.58 5.83
C LYS A 59 -9.76 -2.57 5.17
N ARG A 60 -9.74 -3.83 5.60
CA ARG A 60 -8.89 -4.88 5.01
C ARG A 60 -9.25 -5.20 3.56
N LEU A 61 -10.53 -5.05 3.21
CA LEU A 61 -11.01 -5.22 1.84
C LEU A 61 -10.72 -4.00 0.97
N GLY A 62 -10.16 -2.91 1.51
CA GLY A 62 -9.83 -1.71 0.76
C GLY A 62 -10.95 -0.67 0.72
N PHE A 63 -12.00 -0.82 1.53
CA PHE A 63 -13.01 0.22 1.71
C PHE A 63 -12.46 1.39 2.54
N SER A 64 -12.88 2.59 2.20
CA SER A 64 -12.71 3.76 3.04
C SER A 64 -13.53 3.62 4.33
N LEU A 65 -13.16 4.38 5.36
CA LEU A 65 -13.88 4.35 6.63
C LEU A 65 -15.31 4.92 6.51
N VAL A 66 -15.54 5.82 5.55
CA VAL A 66 -16.86 6.38 5.27
C VAL A 66 -17.76 5.31 4.66
N GLU A 67 -17.28 4.59 3.64
CA GLU A 67 -18.02 3.46 3.05
C GLU A 67 -18.29 2.35 4.07
N ALA A 68 -17.29 2.02 4.89
CA ALA A 68 -17.45 1.06 5.97
C ALA A 68 -18.56 1.48 6.94
N LYS A 69 -18.62 2.77 7.31
CA LYS A 69 -19.67 3.32 8.16
C LYS A 69 -21.04 3.19 7.52
N ASP A 70 -21.18 3.58 6.25
CA ASP A 70 -22.46 3.55 5.53
C ASP A 70 -22.98 2.11 5.40
N ILE A 71 -22.10 1.15 5.13
CA ILE A 71 -22.43 -0.27 5.11
C ILE A 71 -22.92 -0.72 6.48
N ILE A 72 -22.17 -0.44 7.55
CA ILE A 72 -22.51 -0.91 8.90
C ILE A 72 -23.79 -0.23 9.41
N ASP A 73 -24.01 1.04 9.10
CA ASP A 73 -25.21 1.77 9.48
C ASP A 73 -26.47 1.23 8.76
N MET A 74 -26.34 0.70 7.54
CA MET A 74 -27.46 -0.01 6.88
C MET A 74 -27.90 -1.23 7.68
N TYR A 75 -26.97 -2.05 8.20
CA TYR A 75 -27.28 -3.25 9.00
C TYR A 75 -27.94 -2.92 10.35
N ASP A 76 -27.72 -1.73 10.89
CA ASP A 76 -28.29 -1.31 12.17
C ASP A 76 -29.75 -0.85 12.08
N SER A 77 -30.32 -0.77 10.87
CA SER A 77 -31.72 -0.41 10.62
C SER A 77 -32.63 -1.66 10.59
N PRO A 78 -33.77 -1.68 11.32
CA PRO A 78 -34.69 -2.83 11.38
C PRO A 78 -35.51 -3.07 10.10
N ARG A 79 -35.04 -2.59 8.95
CA ARG A 79 -35.73 -2.66 7.65
C ARG A 79 -35.26 -3.87 6.83
N ASP A 80 -36.06 -4.21 5.81
CA ASP A 80 -35.90 -5.33 4.88
C ASP A 80 -34.44 -5.75 4.64
N THR A 81 -34.05 -6.86 5.26
CA THR A 81 -32.68 -7.41 5.21
C THR A 81 -32.24 -7.70 3.77
N THR A 82 -33.18 -8.10 2.90
CA THR A 82 -32.91 -8.40 1.49
C THR A 82 -32.42 -7.18 0.72
N ALA A 83 -33.11 -6.04 0.83
CA ALA A 83 -32.72 -4.81 0.11
C ALA A 83 -31.36 -4.27 0.59
N GLN A 84 -31.01 -4.48 1.86
CA GLN A 84 -29.69 -4.13 2.41
C GLN A 84 -28.59 -5.03 1.83
N LEU A 85 -28.85 -6.34 1.74
CA LEU A 85 -27.91 -7.30 1.16
C LEU A 85 -27.68 -7.04 -0.34
N GLU A 86 -28.73 -6.70 -1.09
CA GLU A 86 -28.63 -6.33 -2.50
C GLU A 86 -27.76 -5.09 -2.71
N LYS A 87 -27.97 -4.03 -1.91
CA LYS A 87 -27.10 -2.85 -1.93
C LYS A 87 -25.66 -3.18 -1.57
N PHE A 88 -25.46 -4.06 -0.58
CA PHE A 88 -24.13 -4.47 -0.19
C PHE A 88 -23.41 -5.26 -1.30
N LEU A 89 -24.12 -6.14 -2.02
CA LEU A 89 -23.58 -6.82 -3.20
C LEU A 89 -23.18 -5.83 -4.30
N GLN A 90 -23.96 -4.77 -4.53
CA GLN A 90 -23.60 -3.74 -5.51
C GLN A 90 -22.33 -2.99 -5.11
N VAL A 91 -22.17 -2.65 -3.83
CA VAL A 91 -20.96 -2.00 -3.32
C VAL A 91 -19.73 -2.91 -3.48
N LEU A 92 -19.89 -4.21 -3.18
CA LEU A 92 -18.82 -5.20 -3.35
C LEU A 92 -18.42 -5.37 -4.83
N ASP A 93 -19.39 -5.45 -5.75
CA ASP A 93 -19.13 -5.59 -7.18
C ASP A 93 -18.41 -4.36 -7.76
N LEU A 94 -18.85 -3.15 -7.37
CA LEU A 94 -18.18 -1.92 -7.78
C LEU A 94 -16.73 -1.87 -7.30
N HIS A 95 -16.49 -2.24 -6.04
CA HIS A 95 -15.15 -2.26 -5.46
C HIS A 95 -14.26 -3.31 -6.12
N GLN A 96 -14.80 -4.51 -6.37
CA GLN A 96 -14.10 -5.56 -7.12
C GLN A 96 -13.65 -5.06 -8.50
N LYS A 97 -14.54 -4.38 -9.23
CA LYS A 97 -14.21 -3.81 -10.55
C LYS A 97 -13.10 -2.76 -10.46
N GLN A 98 -13.15 -1.89 -9.45
CA GLN A 98 -12.09 -0.90 -9.21
C GLN A 98 -10.74 -1.56 -8.93
N LEU A 99 -10.70 -2.58 -8.07
CA LEU A 99 -9.47 -3.31 -7.78
C LEU A 99 -8.90 -4.01 -9.00
N VAL A 100 -9.75 -4.63 -9.83
CA VAL A 100 -9.32 -5.27 -11.08
C VAL A 100 -8.73 -4.25 -12.05
N ALA A 101 -9.36 -3.08 -12.20
CA ALA A 101 -8.82 -2.00 -13.04
C ALA A 101 -7.46 -1.51 -12.51
N GLN A 102 -7.35 -1.27 -11.21
CA GLN A 102 -6.07 -0.88 -10.57
C GLN A 102 -4.98 -1.93 -10.78
N MET A 103 -5.32 -3.23 -10.70
CA MET A 103 -4.37 -4.30 -10.98
C MET A 103 -3.89 -4.27 -12.44
N GLN A 104 -4.77 -3.99 -13.39
CA GLN A 104 -4.42 -3.89 -14.81
C GLN A 104 -3.49 -2.70 -15.06
N ASP A 105 -3.79 -1.53 -14.47
CA ASP A 105 -2.96 -0.33 -14.58
C ASP A 105 -1.57 -0.55 -13.97
N LEU A 106 -1.52 -1.15 -12.77
CA LEU A 106 -0.25 -1.49 -12.11
C LEU A 106 0.56 -2.50 -12.93
N GLN A 107 -0.10 -3.48 -13.56
CA GLN A 107 0.57 -4.44 -14.41
C GLN A 107 1.18 -3.76 -15.66
N ALA A 108 0.44 -2.84 -16.30
CA ALA A 108 0.95 -2.07 -17.43
C ALA A 108 2.17 -1.23 -17.04
N ASN A 109 2.12 -0.54 -15.90
CA ASN A 109 3.24 0.24 -15.38
C ASN A 109 4.48 -0.64 -15.10
N LEU A 110 4.28 -1.83 -14.52
CA LEU A 110 5.37 -2.77 -14.28
C LEU A 110 6.02 -3.24 -15.58
N ASP A 111 5.25 -3.43 -16.64
CA ASP A 111 5.77 -3.86 -17.93
C ASP A 111 6.54 -2.74 -18.64
N GLU A 112 6.09 -1.49 -18.54
CA GLU A 112 6.84 -0.30 -18.99
C GLU A 112 8.18 -0.16 -18.24
N ILE A 113 8.17 -0.30 -16.91
CA ILE A 113 9.39 -0.29 -16.10
C ILE A 113 10.37 -1.38 -16.58
N LYS A 114 9.89 -2.59 -16.88
CA LYS A 114 10.75 -3.68 -17.40
C LYS A 114 11.34 -3.37 -18.77
N VAL A 115 10.60 -2.67 -19.63
CA VAL A 115 11.13 -2.22 -20.94
C VAL A 115 12.28 -1.25 -20.71
N HIS A 116 12.07 -0.20 -19.91
CA HIS A 116 13.11 0.78 -19.63
C HIS A 116 14.33 0.18 -18.93
N GLN A 117 14.12 -0.77 -18.01
CA GLN A 117 15.23 -1.50 -17.39
C GLN A 117 16.06 -2.28 -18.41
N ARG A 118 15.43 -2.92 -19.40
CA ARG A 118 16.14 -3.65 -20.47
C ARG A 118 16.91 -2.70 -21.37
N GLU A 119 16.29 -1.61 -21.81
CA GLU A 119 16.93 -0.59 -22.65
C GLU A 119 18.13 0.05 -21.95
N THR A 120 17.95 0.44 -20.69
CA THR A 120 19.01 1.05 -19.88
C THR A 120 20.19 0.08 -19.69
N LYS A 121 19.91 -1.20 -19.41
CA LYS A 121 20.96 -2.24 -19.32
C LYS A 121 21.71 -2.39 -20.64
N ALA A 122 21.01 -2.45 -21.77
CA ALA A 122 21.63 -2.56 -23.09
C ALA A 122 22.53 -1.36 -23.43
N LEU A 123 22.07 -0.15 -23.13
CA LEU A 123 22.86 1.08 -23.31
C LEU A 123 24.11 1.09 -22.41
N LEU A 124 23.96 0.67 -21.15
CA LEU A 124 25.09 0.58 -20.22
C LEU A 124 26.13 -0.43 -20.72
N THR A 125 25.71 -1.63 -21.15
CA THR A 125 26.63 -2.62 -21.73
C THR A 125 27.35 -2.06 -22.96
N LYS A 126 26.64 -1.38 -23.86
CA LYS A 126 27.25 -0.77 -25.04
C LYS A 126 28.26 0.32 -24.68
N SER A 127 27.97 1.14 -23.67
CA SER A 127 28.88 2.17 -23.16
C SER A 127 30.17 1.57 -22.56
N LEU A 128 30.03 0.50 -21.78
CA LEU A 128 31.17 -0.22 -21.18
C LEU A 128 32.07 -0.87 -22.23
N VAL A 129 31.50 -1.46 -23.29
CA VAL A 129 32.27 -2.06 -24.39
C VAL A 129 33.01 -0.98 -25.19
N LYS A 130 32.34 0.14 -25.50
CA LYS A 130 32.93 1.24 -26.28
C LYS A 130 34.10 1.92 -25.54
N GLY A 131 34.00 2.05 -24.21
CA GLY A 131 35.11 2.56 -23.37
C GLY A 131 36.29 1.59 -23.24
N GLY A 132 36.06 0.28 -23.40
CA GLY A 132 37.11 -0.74 -23.48
C GLY A 132 37.88 -0.68 -24.81
N ASP A 133 37.16 -0.55 -25.92
CA ASP A 133 37.77 -0.48 -27.27
C ASP A 133 38.60 0.79 -27.49
N GLU A 134 38.20 1.94 -26.93
CA GLU A 134 38.98 3.18 -26.97
C GLU A 134 40.28 3.07 -26.15
N LYS A 135 40.24 2.45 -24.97
CA LYS A 135 41.45 2.20 -24.17
C LYS A 135 42.42 1.23 -24.85
N VAL A 136 41.92 0.22 -25.56
CA VAL A 136 42.73 -0.74 -26.32
C VAL A 136 43.35 -0.11 -27.59
N LYS A 137 42.64 0.82 -28.25
CA LYS A 137 43.22 1.60 -29.37
C LYS A 137 44.29 2.59 -28.90
N ALA A 138 44.06 3.31 -27.80
CA ALA A 138 45.02 4.27 -27.25
C ALA A 138 46.36 3.61 -26.84
N SER A 139 46.31 2.37 -26.36
CA SER A 139 47.51 1.60 -25.98
C SER A 139 48.28 1.02 -27.17
N LYS A 140 47.63 0.71 -28.30
CA LYS A 140 48.31 0.22 -29.52
C LYS A 140 48.98 1.33 -30.33
N THR A 141 48.43 2.55 -30.34
CA THR A 141 49.04 3.69 -31.07
C THR A 141 50.34 4.17 -30.43
N SER A 142 50.52 4.00 -29.12
CA SER A 142 51.76 4.39 -28.42
C SER A 142 52.94 3.45 -28.66
N ALA A 143 52.70 2.20 -29.09
CA ALA A 143 53.77 1.21 -29.30
C ALA A 143 54.42 1.26 -30.69
N ALA A 144 53.85 2.02 -31.64
CA ALA A 144 54.31 2.06 -33.03
C ALA A 144 55.30 3.19 -33.35
N ASN A 145 55.64 4.07 -32.39
CA ASN A 145 56.43 5.29 -32.67
C ASN A 145 57.85 5.31 -32.03
N VAL A 146 58.47 4.15 -31.80
CA VAL A 146 59.85 4.07 -31.29
C VAL A 146 60.67 3.10 -32.15
N SER A 147 60.91 3.44 -33.42
CA SER A 147 62.01 2.82 -34.17
C SER A 147 62.39 3.65 -35.40
N SER A 148 63.15 4.73 -35.16
CA SER A 148 64.02 5.33 -36.19
C SER A 148 64.90 6.39 -35.53
N ILE A 149 65.96 5.95 -34.83
CA ILE A 149 67.10 6.79 -34.47
C ILE A 149 68.21 6.45 -35.47
N PRO A 150 68.66 7.38 -36.34
CA PRO A 150 69.84 7.14 -37.16
C PRO A 150 71.12 7.26 -36.31
N PRO A 151 72.20 6.55 -36.66
CA PRO A 151 73.43 6.56 -35.88
C PRO A 151 74.14 7.91 -36.02
N ALA A 152 74.68 8.42 -34.91
CA ALA A 152 75.50 9.62 -34.88
C ALA A 152 76.93 9.29 -35.37
N ASP A 153 77.41 10.07 -36.33
CA ASP A 153 78.82 10.06 -36.74
C ASP A 153 79.69 10.82 -35.72
N PRO A 154 80.96 10.41 -35.51
CA PRO A 154 81.85 11.04 -34.54
C PRO A 154 82.84 11.99 -35.23
N THR A 155 82.79 13.28 -34.92
CA THR A 155 83.99 14.09 -34.59
C THR A 155 83.61 15.43 -34.00
#